data_AF-A0AA47GV49-F1
#
_entry.id   AF-A0AA47GV49-F1
#
_cell.length_a   1.000
_cell.length_b   1.000
_cell.length_c   1.000
_cell.angle_alpha   90.00
_cell.angle_beta   90.00
_cell.angle_gamma   90.00
#
_symmetry.space_group_name_H-M   'P 1'
#
loop_
_entity.id
_entity.type
_entity.pdbx_description
1 polymer ?
#
loop_
_entity_poly.entity_id
_entity_poly.type
_entity_poly.pdbx_seq_one_letter_code
_entity_poly.pdbx_strand_id
1 'polypeptide(L)'
;MIPEIPFAIEGENGLLRNLERRLDKRGHAVILVAEGAGQNLLNSKEKTYGKIGPFLQKVIKEYLLSRNREANIKYIDPSYIIRATPAGPADSHYCARLGANAVHAAMTGRTACIIGQWSNFLVHVPIRMATYQRKQVNSSGSLWRDVLESTRQPMLLTN
;
A
#
# COMPACT_ATOMS: atom_id res chain seq x y z
N MET A 1 2.06 4.36 5.18
CA MET A 1 1.99 3.12 5.97
C MET A 1 1.75 1.95 5.03
N ILE A 2 2.56 0.89 5.14
CA ILE A 2 2.56 -0.28 4.26
C ILE A 2 2.44 -1.58 5.08
N PRO A 3 2.00 -2.71 4.49
CA PRO A 3 1.82 -3.97 5.22
C PRO A 3 3.12 -4.54 5.82
N GLU A 4 4.26 -4.26 5.20
CA GLU A 4 5.57 -4.79 5.62
C GLU A 4 6.10 -4.19 6.93
N ILE A 5 5.57 -3.03 7.36
CA ILE A 5 6.07 -2.31 8.54
C ILE A 5 4.92 -2.12 9.54
N PRO A 6 5.00 -2.76 10.72
CA PRO A 6 3.99 -2.59 11.75
C PRO A 6 4.03 -1.17 12.32
N PHE A 7 2.89 -0.72 12.82
CA PHE A 7 2.77 0.55 13.53
C PHE A 7 1.79 0.42 14.70
N ALA A 8 2.02 1.23 15.72
CA ALA A 8 1.13 1.41 16.86
C ALA A 8 0.26 2.66 16.63
N ILE A 9 -1.00 2.59 17.09
CA ILE A 9 -1.91 3.73 17.08
C ILE A 9 -1.50 4.74 18.15
N GLU A 10 -1.35 4.25 19.38
CA GLU A 10 -1.00 5.03 20.56
C GLU A 10 0.49 4.88 20.91
N GLY A 11 0.94 5.67 21.90
CA GLY A 11 2.33 5.71 22.35
C GLY A 11 3.07 6.97 21.94
N GLU A 12 4.25 7.18 22.52
CA GLU A 12 5.05 8.38 22.25
C GLU A 12 5.55 8.42 20.79
N ASN A 13 5.83 7.25 20.23
CA ASN A 13 6.20 7.07 18.83
C ASN A 13 5.05 6.52 17.96
N GLY A 14 3.84 6.42 18.52
CA GLY A 14 2.66 5.97 17.78
C GLY A 14 2.17 6.97 16.73
N LEU A 15 1.25 6.52 15.89
CA LEU A 15 0.64 7.33 14.82
C LEU A 15 0.02 8.63 15.37
N LEU A 16 -0.77 8.55 16.44
CA LEU A 16 -1.54 9.70 16.95
C LEU A 16 -0.64 10.83 17.47
N ARG A 17 0.42 10.49 18.21
CA ARG A 17 1.36 11.49 18.74
C ARG A 17 2.18 12.14 17.63
N ASN A 18 2.59 11.37 16.63
CA ASN A 18 3.29 11.91 15.46
C ASN A 18 2.38 12.78 14.59
N LEU A 19 1.12 12.40 14.44
CA LEU A 19 0.11 13.21 13.75
C LEU A 19 -0.09 14.56 14.47
N GLU A 20 -0.21 14.55 15.79
CA GLU A 20 -0.32 15.77 16.60
C GLU A 20 0.90 16.69 16.40
N ARG A 21 2.12 16.14 16.54
CA ARG A 21 3.38 16.88 16.29
C ARG A 21 3.42 17.46 14.86
N ARG A 22 2.88 16.75 13.87
CA ARG A 22 2.82 17.22 12.48
C ARG A 22 1.83 18.38 12.32
N LEU A 23 0.65 18.27 12.93
CA LEU A 23 -0.37 19.31 12.92
C LEU A 23 0.14 20.58 13.60
N ASP A 24 0.86 20.47 14.72
CA ASP A 24 1.49 21.62 15.39
C ASP A 24 2.50 22.34 14.50
N LYS A 25 3.32 21.57 13.76
CA LYS A 25 4.39 22.14 12.94
C LYS A 25 3.91 22.72 11.61
N ARG A 26 2.80 22.24 11.05
CA ARG A 26 2.41 22.53 9.65
C ARG A 26 0.94 22.92 9.46
N GLY A 27 0.09 22.74 10.47
CA GLY A 27 -1.35 22.98 10.38
C GLY A 27 -2.14 21.96 9.55
N HIS A 28 -1.47 21.00 8.90
CA HIS A 28 -2.11 19.98 8.06
C HIS A 28 -1.28 18.69 8.01
N ALA A 29 -1.96 17.58 7.69
CA ALA A 29 -1.34 16.26 7.52
C ALA A 29 -2.06 15.47 6.43
N VAL A 30 -1.30 14.66 5.70
CA VAL A 30 -1.81 13.68 4.74
C VAL A 30 -1.29 12.31 5.16
N ILE A 31 -2.19 11.35 5.29
CA ILE A 31 -1.86 9.98 5.66
C ILE A 31 -2.18 9.08 4.47
N LEU A 32 -1.17 8.39 3.95
CA LEU A 32 -1.34 7.35 2.95
C LEU A 32 -1.20 5.98 3.62
N VAL A 33 -2.21 5.13 3.45
CA VAL A 33 -2.28 3.80 4.07
C VAL A 33 -2.64 2.77 3.02
N ALA A 34 -1.84 1.71 2.92
CA ALA A 34 -2.18 0.55 2.13
C ALA A 34 -3.26 -0.29 2.82
N GLU A 35 -4.17 -0.88 2.05
CA GLU A 35 -5.29 -1.70 2.57
C GLU A 35 -4.84 -2.81 3.54
N GLY A 36 -3.70 -3.46 3.23
CA GLY A 36 -3.11 -4.50 4.06
C GLY A 36 -2.33 -4.01 5.29
N ALA A 37 -2.18 -2.71 5.49
CA ALA A 37 -1.45 -2.18 6.65
C ALA A 37 -2.32 -2.22 7.91
N GLY A 38 -1.71 -2.47 9.07
CA GLY A 38 -2.41 -2.42 10.36
C GLY A 38 -3.48 -3.49 10.55
N GLN A 39 -3.44 -4.59 9.78
CA GLN A 39 -4.40 -5.69 9.88
C GLN A 39 -4.40 -6.37 11.26
N ASN A 40 -3.34 -6.23 12.04
CA ASN A 40 -3.26 -6.65 13.44
C ASN A 40 -4.12 -5.79 14.39
N LEU A 41 -4.44 -4.55 14.01
CA LEU A 41 -5.18 -3.58 14.82
C LEU A 41 -6.70 -3.68 14.65
N LEU A 42 -7.15 -4.36 13.60
CA LEU A 42 -8.56 -4.50 13.24
C LEU A 42 -9.21 -5.70 13.94
N ASN A 43 -10.51 -5.62 14.19
CA ASN A 43 -11.29 -6.76 14.63
C ASN A 43 -11.51 -7.76 13.48
N SER A 44 -11.85 -9.02 13.80
CA SER A 44 -11.99 -10.11 12.81
C SER A 44 -12.90 -9.78 11.62
N LYS A 45 -14.02 -9.06 11.85
CA LYS A 45 -14.93 -8.60 10.79
C LYS A 45 -14.31 -7.52 9.90
N GLU A 46 -13.50 -6.62 10.44
CA GLU A 46 -12.88 -5.51 9.71
C GLU A 46 -11.67 -5.96 8.89
N LYS A 47 -10.95 -7.00 9.37
CA LYS A 47 -9.85 -7.65 8.63
C LYS A 47 -10.31 -8.22 7.30
N THR A 48 -11.46 -8.90 7.28
CA THR A 48 -12.00 -9.55 6.07
C THR A 48 -12.28 -8.54 4.94
N TYR A 49 -12.53 -7.27 5.27
CA TYR A 49 -12.87 -6.23 4.30
C TYR A 49 -11.77 -5.16 4.13
N GLY A 50 -10.58 -5.33 4.71
CA GLY A 50 -9.49 -4.38 4.52
C GLY A 50 -9.78 -2.97 5.02
N LYS A 51 -10.70 -2.79 5.98
CA LYS A 51 -11.27 -1.47 6.35
C LYS A 51 -10.38 -0.64 7.29
N ILE A 52 -9.07 -0.60 7.04
CA ILE A 52 -8.13 0.20 7.84
C ILE A 52 -8.41 1.71 7.71
N GLY A 53 -8.83 2.17 6.53
CA GLY A 53 -9.12 3.59 6.27
C GLY A 53 -10.20 4.17 7.19
N PRO A 54 -11.44 3.64 7.18
CA PRO A 54 -12.51 4.07 8.07
C PRO A 54 -12.17 3.89 9.56
N PHE A 55 -11.46 2.83 9.92
CA PHE A 55 -10.98 2.61 11.29
C PHE A 55 -10.07 3.75 11.75
N LEU A 56 -9.04 4.10 10.96
CA LEU A 56 -8.12 5.19 11.29
C LEU A 56 -8.84 6.54 11.37
N GLN A 57 -9.80 6.80 10.46
CA GLN A 57 -10.59 8.03 10.51
C GLN A 57 -11.34 8.17 11.84
N LYS A 58 -11.98 7.08 12.31
CA LYS A 58 -12.70 7.07 13.59
C LYS A 58 -11.75 7.35 14.76
N VAL A 59 -10.65 6.60 14.85
CA VAL A 59 -9.68 6.69 15.94
C VAL A 59 -9.02 8.07 16.01
N ILE A 60 -8.61 8.63 14.86
CA ILE A 60 -8.01 9.97 14.80
C ILE A 60 -9.03 11.03 15.25
N LYS A 61 -10.29 10.90 14.82
CA LYS A 61 -11.35 11.83 15.22
C LYS A 61 -11.56 11.79 16.73
N GLU A 62 -11.70 10.61 17.32
CA GLU A 62 -11.85 10.43 18.77
C GLU A 62 -10.67 11.00 19.55
N TYR A 63 -9.43 10.75 19.09
CA TYR A 63 -8.22 11.29 19.71
C TYR A 63 -8.19 12.83 19.72
N LEU A 64 -8.47 13.47 18.59
CA LEU A 64 -8.42 14.93 18.49
C LEU A 64 -9.54 15.61 19.30
N LEU A 65 -10.73 15.01 19.34
CA LEU A 65 -11.83 15.46 20.21
C LEU A 65 -11.44 15.39 21.69
N SER A 66 -10.79 14.32 22.14
CA SER A 66 -10.34 14.19 23.54
C SER A 66 -9.32 15.26 23.96
N ARG A 67 -8.60 15.84 22.99
CA ARG A 67 -7.62 16.92 23.17
C ARG A 67 -8.21 18.32 22.92
N ASN A 68 -9.52 18.40 22.75
CA ASN A 68 -10.25 19.63 22.45
C ASN A 68 -9.70 20.37 21.22
N ARG A 69 -9.34 19.60 20.18
CA ARG A 69 -8.75 20.11 18.94
C ARG A 69 -9.66 19.83 17.76
N GLU A 70 -10.13 20.91 17.14
CA GLU A 70 -10.93 20.82 15.92
C GLU A 70 -10.03 20.54 14.71
N ALA A 71 -10.37 19.52 13.94
CA ALA A 71 -9.70 19.20 12.69
C ALA A 71 -10.68 18.67 11.66
N ASN A 72 -10.51 19.10 10.41
CA ASN A 72 -11.30 18.60 9.28
C ASN A 72 -10.64 17.33 8.72
N ILE A 73 -11.26 16.17 8.96
CA ILE A 73 -10.74 14.87 8.53
C ILE A 73 -11.53 14.38 7.32
N LYS A 74 -10.87 14.29 6.17
CA LYS A 74 -11.43 13.74 4.93
C LYS A 74 -10.82 12.38 4.64
N TYR A 75 -11.68 11.36 4.53
CA TYR A 75 -11.29 10.03 4.05
C TYR A 75 -11.55 9.95 2.54
N ILE A 76 -10.57 9.45 1.80
CA ILE A 76 -10.62 9.28 0.34
C ILE A 76 -10.23 7.84 0.04
N ASP A 77 -11.14 7.10 -0.59
CA ASP A 77 -10.89 5.74 -1.09
C ASP A 77 -10.94 5.75 -2.62
N PRO A 78 -9.78 5.86 -3.29
CA PRO A 78 -9.73 5.90 -4.74
C PRO A 78 -9.73 4.50 -5.38
N SER A 79 -9.99 3.42 -4.63
CA SER A 79 -9.81 2.04 -5.12
C SER A 79 -10.54 1.76 -6.43
N TYR A 80 -11.82 2.17 -6.54
CA TYR A 80 -12.59 2.01 -7.77
C TYR A 80 -12.08 2.92 -8.89
N ILE A 81 -11.71 4.17 -8.56
CA ILE A 81 -11.19 5.13 -9.54
C ILE A 81 -9.90 4.58 -10.17
N ILE A 82 -8.97 4.11 -9.35
CA ILE A 82 -7.69 3.56 -9.82
C ILE A 82 -7.92 2.31 -10.68
N ARG A 83 -8.79 1.38 -10.24
CA ARG A 83 -8.98 0.09 -10.92
C ARG A 83 -9.88 0.14 -12.15
N ALA A 84 -10.74 1.14 -12.27
CA ALA A 84 -11.68 1.30 -13.39
C ALA A 84 -11.19 2.29 -14.46
N THR A 85 -10.08 2.99 -14.22
CA THR A 85 -9.52 3.92 -15.20
C THR A 85 -8.94 3.15 -16.40
N PRO A 86 -9.13 3.62 -17.64
CA PRO A 86 -8.51 3.02 -18.82
C PRO A 86 -6.98 2.96 -18.70
N ALA A 87 -6.38 1.93 -19.29
CA ALA A 87 -4.92 1.80 -19.34
C ALA A 87 -4.28 2.96 -20.13
N GLY A 88 -3.19 3.52 -19.60
CA GLY A 88 -2.38 4.48 -20.35
C GLY A 88 -1.65 3.83 -21.54
N PRO A 89 -0.98 4.60 -22.41
CA PRO A 89 -0.27 4.05 -23.57
C PRO A 89 0.82 3.02 -23.21
N ALA A 90 1.57 3.27 -22.13
CA ALA A 90 2.61 2.36 -21.66
C ALA A 90 2.03 1.01 -21.20
N ASP A 91 0.98 1.05 -20.38
CA ASP A 91 0.28 -0.15 -19.91
C ASP A 91 -0.40 -0.89 -21.07
N SER A 92 -1.00 -0.16 -22.00
CA SER A 92 -1.63 -0.75 -23.20
C SER A 92 -0.61 -1.49 -24.06
N HIS A 93 0.56 -0.88 -24.30
CA HIS A 93 1.64 -1.54 -25.03
C HIS A 93 2.17 -2.77 -24.26
N TYR A 94 2.36 -2.64 -22.95
CA TYR A 94 2.82 -3.75 -22.10
C TYR A 94 1.84 -4.93 -22.11
N CYS A 95 0.54 -4.67 -21.92
CA CYS A 95 -0.52 -5.68 -21.98
C CYS A 95 -0.61 -6.36 -23.35
N ALA A 96 -0.50 -5.61 -24.44
CA ALA A 96 -0.49 -6.18 -25.79
C ALA A 96 0.70 -7.15 -25.97
N ARG A 97 1.89 -6.78 -25.49
CA ARG A 97 3.07 -7.66 -25.55
C ARG A 97 2.91 -8.90 -24.68
N LEU A 98 2.38 -8.77 -23.45
CA LEU A 98 2.10 -9.92 -22.58
C LEU A 98 1.12 -10.89 -23.25
N GLY A 99 0.03 -10.37 -23.81
CA GLY A 99 -0.99 -11.18 -24.49
C GLY A 99 -0.44 -11.94 -25.70
N ALA A 100 0.30 -11.26 -26.59
CA ALA A 100 0.89 -11.91 -27.76
C ALA A 100 1.87 -13.03 -27.37
N ASN A 101 2.72 -12.81 -26.36
CA ASN A 101 3.65 -13.83 -25.88
C ASN A 101 2.93 -15.00 -25.19
N ALA A 102 1.81 -14.76 -24.50
CA ALA A 102 0.99 -15.81 -23.92
C ALA A 102 0.42 -16.73 -25.00
N VAL A 103 -0.08 -16.15 -26.11
CA VAL A 103 -0.56 -16.92 -27.27
C VAL A 103 0.57 -17.73 -27.89
N HIS A 104 1.74 -17.13 -28.14
CA HIS A 104 2.89 -17.87 -28.69
C HIS A 104 3.33 -19.03 -27.78
N ALA A 105 3.37 -18.81 -26.45
CA ALA A 105 3.68 -19.85 -25.49
C ALA A 105 2.69 -21.01 -25.59
N ALA A 106 1.38 -20.71 -25.60
CA ALA A 106 0.33 -21.71 -25.73
C ALA A 106 0.43 -22.48 -27.06
N MET A 107 0.64 -21.78 -28.18
CA MET A 107 0.78 -22.40 -29.52
C MET A 107 1.99 -23.32 -29.64
N THR A 108 3.04 -23.06 -28.86
CA THR A 108 4.23 -23.95 -28.76
C THR A 108 4.04 -25.12 -27.78
N GLY A 109 2.83 -25.31 -27.24
CA GLY A 109 2.49 -26.39 -26.31
C GLY A 109 2.90 -26.13 -24.85
N ARG A 110 3.26 -24.90 -24.48
CA ARG A 110 3.59 -24.57 -23.08
C ARG A 110 2.31 -24.42 -22.27
N THR A 111 2.29 -25.03 -21.10
CA THR A 111 1.19 -24.97 -20.14
C THR A 111 1.69 -24.66 -18.74
N ALA A 112 0.78 -24.34 -17.81
CA ALA A 112 1.07 -24.08 -16.40
C ALA A 112 2.15 -23.02 -16.15
N CYS A 113 2.21 -21.99 -17.02
CA CYS A 113 3.13 -20.86 -16.90
C CYS A 113 2.39 -19.52 -17.09
N ILE A 114 2.97 -18.47 -16.53
CA ILE A 114 2.57 -17.08 -16.76
C ILE A 114 3.65 -16.37 -17.58
N ILE A 115 3.25 -15.32 -18.31
CA ILE A 115 4.19 -14.39 -18.92
C ILE A 115 4.46 -13.28 -17.90
N GLY A 116 5.73 -13.08 -17.56
CA GLY A 116 6.19 -11.98 -16.70
C GLY A 116 7.27 -11.17 -17.38
N GLN A 117 7.67 -10.06 -16.73
CA GLN A 117 8.82 -9.27 -17.15
C GLN A 117 9.91 -9.27 -16.08
N TRP A 118 11.14 -9.57 -16.48
CA TRP A 118 12.32 -9.50 -15.61
C TRP A 118 13.46 -8.82 -16.37
N SER A 119 14.00 -7.74 -15.81
CA SER A 119 15.13 -7.00 -16.39
C SER A 119 14.87 -6.60 -17.84
N ASN A 120 13.66 -6.10 -18.09
CA ASN A 120 13.15 -5.68 -19.40
C ASN A 120 12.92 -6.81 -20.44
N PHE A 121 13.13 -8.07 -20.07
CA PHE A 121 12.80 -9.22 -20.92
C PHE A 121 11.48 -9.86 -20.51
N LEU A 122 10.73 -10.35 -21.50
CA LEU A 122 9.55 -11.18 -21.25
C LEU A 122 9.99 -12.63 -21.04
N VAL A 123 9.49 -13.23 -19.96
CA VAL A 123 9.91 -14.55 -19.48
C VAL A 123 8.69 -15.44 -19.22
N HIS A 124 8.86 -16.74 -19.44
CA HIS A 124 7.91 -17.75 -19.00
C HIS A 124 8.21 -18.15 -17.56
N VAL A 125 7.26 -17.97 -16.66
CA VAL A 125 7.41 -18.33 -15.25
C VAL A 125 6.42 -19.44 -14.91
N PRO A 126 6.85 -20.63 -14.48
CA PRO A 126 5.94 -21.66 -14.03
C PRO A 126 5.03 -21.15 -12.91
N ILE A 127 3.74 -21.49 -12.94
CA ILE A 127 2.75 -21.01 -11.94
C ILE A 127 3.21 -21.37 -10.52
N ARG A 128 3.74 -22.59 -10.32
CA ARG A 128 4.27 -23.03 -9.03
C ARG A 128 5.37 -22.11 -8.47
N MET A 129 6.22 -21.57 -9.35
CA MET A 129 7.26 -20.63 -8.95
C MET A 129 6.69 -19.24 -8.69
N ALA A 130 5.74 -18.80 -9.51
CA ALA A 130 5.09 -17.50 -9.36
C ALA A 130 4.26 -17.39 -8.06
N THR A 131 3.69 -18.50 -7.58
CA THR A 131 2.89 -18.53 -6.35
C THR A 131 3.70 -18.88 -5.10
N TYR A 132 4.98 -19.25 -5.23
CA TYR A 132 5.83 -19.66 -4.11
C TYR A 132 6.06 -18.53 -3.10
N GLN A 133 6.35 -17.33 -3.59
CA GLN A 133 6.60 -16.17 -2.75
C GLN A 133 6.08 -14.90 -3.41
N ARG A 134 5.57 -13.97 -2.60
CA ARG A 134 5.13 -12.65 -3.06
C ARG A 134 6.27 -11.65 -2.94
N LYS A 135 6.38 -10.75 -3.93
CA LYS A 135 7.27 -9.59 -3.85
C LYS A 135 6.79 -8.66 -2.73
N GLN A 136 7.70 -8.29 -1.84
CA GLN A 136 7.46 -7.33 -0.75
C GLN A 136 8.39 -6.13 -0.91
N VAL A 137 8.00 -4.99 -0.35
CA VAL A 137 8.88 -3.83 -0.26
C VAL A 137 10.03 -4.15 0.69
N ASN A 138 11.27 -3.91 0.24
CA ASN A 138 12.42 -3.94 1.14
C ASN A 138 12.43 -2.65 1.98
N SER A 139 12.11 -2.77 3.28
CA SER A 139 12.08 -1.66 4.24
C SER A 139 13.44 -1.00 4.46
N SER A 140 14.54 -1.68 4.15
CA SER A 140 15.91 -1.12 4.21
C SER A 140 16.42 -0.69 2.82
N GLY A 141 15.60 -0.84 1.77
CA GLY A 141 15.95 -0.50 0.39
C GLY A 141 15.96 1.01 0.11
N SER A 142 16.45 1.40 -1.06
CA SER A 142 16.42 2.81 -1.51
C SER A 142 14.99 3.35 -1.59
N LEU A 143 14.07 2.59 -2.20
CA LEU A 143 12.67 3.00 -2.36
C LEU A 143 12.03 3.45 -1.04
N TRP A 144 12.24 2.72 0.05
CA TRP A 144 11.66 3.10 1.34
C TRP A 144 12.38 4.28 1.99
N ARG A 145 13.71 4.38 1.82
CA ARG A 145 14.48 5.55 2.27
C ARG A 145 14.00 6.83 1.61
N ASP A 146 13.74 6.80 0.30
CA ASP A 146 13.22 7.94 -0.46
C ASP A 146 11.84 8.38 0.09
N VAL A 147 10.99 7.43 0.48
CA VAL A 147 9.70 7.71 1.13
C VAL A 147 9.90 8.37 2.51
N LEU A 148 10.82 7.86 3.33
CA LEU A 148 11.11 8.42 4.65
C LEU A 148 11.64 9.85 4.56
N GLU A 149 12.55 10.12 3.62
CA GLU A 149 13.09 11.46 3.37
C GLU A 149 11.99 12.44 2.91
N SER A 150 11.16 12.01 1.96
CA SER A 150 10.10 12.84 1.39
C SER A 150 8.99 13.16 2.39
N THR A 151 8.57 12.17 3.18
CA THR A 151 7.47 12.32 4.15
C THR A 151 7.93 12.91 5.48
N ARG A 152 9.22 12.78 5.80
CA ARG A 152 9.82 13.07 7.11
C ARG A 152 9.11 12.37 8.27
N GLN A 153 8.48 11.23 7.99
CA GLN A 153 7.89 10.38 9.03
C GLN A 153 9.01 9.64 9.79
N PRO A 154 8.79 9.25 11.05
CA PRO A 154 9.73 8.40 11.77
C PRO A 154 10.00 7.07 11.04
N MET A 155 11.19 6.49 11.23
CA MET A 155 11.53 5.19 10.63
C MET A 155 10.60 4.07 11.13
N LEU A 156 10.21 4.13 12.40
CA LEU A 156 9.27 3.22 13.03
C LEU A 156 8.21 4.01 13.79
N LEU A 157 6.97 3.54 13.71
CA LEU A 157 5.82 4.07 14.43
C LEU A 157 5.41 3.14 15.58
N THR A 158 6.38 2.50 16.20
CA THR A 158 6.21 1.59 17.34
C THR A 158 6.91 2.18 18.56
N ASN A 159 6.41 1.85 19.76
CA ASN A 159 7.12 2.16 21.01
C ASN A 159 8.34 1.25 21.19
#